data_AF-A0A838VHT2-F1
#
_entry.id   AF-A0A838VHT2-F1
#
_cell.length_a   1.000
_cell.length_b   1.000
_cell.length_c   1.000
_cell.angle_alpha   90.00
_cell.angle_beta   90.00
_cell.angle_gamma   90.00
#
_symmetry.space_group_name_H-M   'P 1'
#
loop_
_entity.id
_entity.type
_entity.pdbx_description
1 polymer ?
#
loop_
_entity_poly.entity_id
_entity_poly.type
_entity_poly.pdbx_seq_one_letter_code
_entity_poly.pdbx_strand_id
1 'polypeptide(L)'
;MNTSTSFGKNSESKVPHELREAYSQEIQTITEALVKITNLSSETVKPHLDTMLEQLVKSKGERPFYETATADEWIQALQEWSFSHRRDTPLLSDYAVSRAGIYEDEET
;
A
#
# COMPACT_ATOMS: atom_id res chain seq x y z
N MET A 1 -28.52 -12.31 -2.24
CA MET A 1 -27.50 -12.79 -3.20
C MET A 1 -26.15 -12.49 -2.61
N ASN A 2 -25.32 -13.52 -2.49
CA ASN A 2 -24.05 -13.59 -1.81
C ASN A 2 -22.93 -13.59 -2.86
N THR A 3 -22.22 -12.49 -3.02
CA THR A 3 -20.98 -12.45 -3.81
C THR A 3 -19.80 -12.26 -2.86
N SER A 4 -19.36 -13.38 -2.28
CA SER A 4 -18.02 -13.49 -1.73
C SER A 4 -17.04 -13.49 -2.90
N THR A 5 -16.51 -12.33 -3.26
CA THR A 5 -15.35 -12.24 -4.14
C THR A 5 -14.11 -12.58 -3.32
N SER A 6 -13.73 -13.86 -3.37
CA SER A 6 -12.42 -14.32 -2.91
C SER A 6 -11.38 -13.78 -3.88
N PHE A 7 -10.75 -12.66 -3.51
CA PHE A 7 -9.57 -12.18 -4.20
C PHE A 7 -8.40 -13.10 -3.89
N GLY A 8 -7.75 -13.56 -4.97
CA GLY A 8 -6.31 -13.77 -5.01
C GLY A 8 -5.76 -14.82 -4.06
N LYS A 9 -5.66 -16.05 -4.58
CA LYS A 9 -4.74 -17.12 -4.16
C LYS A 9 -3.48 -16.55 -3.46
N ASN A 10 -3.33 -16.82 -2.16
CA ASN A 10 -2.09 -16.65 -1.42
C ASN A 10 -0.95 -17.38 -2.13
N SER A 11 -0.13 -16.66 -2.89
CA SER A 11 1.23 -17.07 -3.20
C SER A 11 2.10 -16.76 -1.98
N GLU A 12 1.84 -17.48 -0.89
CA GLU A 12 2.59 -17.37 0.35
C GLU A 12 4.06 -17.83 0.14
N SER A 13 4.98 -16.92 0.40
CA SER A 13 6.29 -17.18 1.04
C SER A 13 7.46 -17.82 0.27
N LYS A 14 7.46 -17.96 -1.06
CA LYS A 14 8.68 -18.46 -1.77
C LYS A 14 9.79 -17.42 -1.99
N VAL A 15 9.40 -16.17 -2.24
CA VAL A 15 10.35 -15.07 -2.54
C VAL A 15 11.34 -14.78 -1.41
N PRO A 16 10.96 -14.81 -0.12
CA PRO A 16 11.91 -14.57 0.98
C PRO A 16 13.01 -15.65 1.07
N HIS A 17 12.71 -16.91 0.73
CA HIS A 17 13.65 -18.02 0.87
C HIS A 17 14.75 -17.98 -0.20
N GLU A 18 14.39 -17.71 -1.46
CA GLU A 18 15.35 -17.61 -2.58
C GLU A 18 16.29 -16.40 -2.42
N LEU A 19 15.76 -15.27 -1.94
CA LEU A 19 16.58 -14.10 -1.61
C LEU A 19 17.54 -14.36 -0.44
N ARG A 20 17.10 -15.13 0.56
CA ARG A 20 17.94 -15.50 1.71
C ARG A 20 19.11 -16.39 1.31
N GLU A 21 18.90 -17.32 0.40
CA GLU A 21 19.96 -18.18 -0.12
C GLU A 21 20.93 -17.40 -1.01
N ALA A 22 20.43 -16.50 -1.86
CA ALA A 22 21.26 -15.73 -2.76
C ALA A 22 22.13 -14.67 -2.04
N TYR A 23 21.64 -14.09 -0.94
CA TYR A 23 22.28 -12.98 -0.22
C TYR A 23 22.58 -13.32 1.25
N SER A 24 22.88 -14.58 1.54
CA SER A 24 23.09 -15.06 2.92
C SER A 24 24.24 -14.32 3.62
N GLN A 25 25.30 -14.00 2.89
CA GLN A 25 26.50 -13.34 3.40
C GLN A 25 26.20 -11.88 3.81
N GLU A 26 25.45 -11.16 2.99
CA GLU A 26 25.04 -9.78 3.22
C GLU A 26 24.06 -9.70 4.39
N ILE A 27 23.09 -10.61 4.44
CA ILE A 27 22.12 -10.72 5.55
C ILE A 27 22.85 -10.97 6.87
N GLN A 28 23.87 -11.83 6.87
CA GLN A 28 24.69 -12.06 8.05
C GLN A 28 25.46 -10.79 8.47
N THR A 29 26.08 -10.11 7.51
CA THR A 29 26.84 -8.87 7.77
C THR A 29 25.95 -7.77 8.38
N ILE A 30 24.73 -7.62 7.85
CA ILE A 30 23.74 -6.66 8.36
C ILE A 30 23.28 -7.06 9.77
N THR A 31 23.05 -8.36 10.01
CA THR A 31 22.68 -8.87 11.34
C THR A 31 23.76 -8.54 12.37
N GLU A 32 25.03 -8.78 12.03
CA GLU A 32 26.16 -8.47 12.92
C GLU A 32 26.32 -6.96 13.17
N ALA A 33 26.12 -6.12 12.15
CA ALA A 33 26.12 -4.67 12.31
C ALA A 33 25.00 -4.19 13.23
N LEU A 34 23.78 -4.71 13.05
CA LEU A 34 22.62 -4.37 13.87
C LEU A 34 22.80 -4.83 15.33
N VAL A 35 23.36 -6.01 15.57
CA VAL A 35 23.73 -6.49 16.91
C VAL A 35 24.70 -5.50 17.58
N LYS A 36 25.74 -5.05 16.86
CA LYS A 36 26.71 -4.07 17.38
C LYS A 36 26.10 -2.70 17.66
N ILE A 37 25.19 -2.22 16.80
CA ILE A 37 24.57 -0.90 16.93
C ILE A 37 23.54 -0.88 18.06
N THR A 38 22.74 -1.94 18.18
CA THR A 38 21.59 -1.99 19.10
C THR A 38 21.93 -2.61 20.45
N ASN A 39 23.11 -3.23 20.59
CA ASN A 39 23.50 -4.06 21.74
C ASN A 39 22.50 -5.19 22.03
N LEU A 40 21.69 -5.59 21.04
CA LEU A 40 20.73 -6.69 21.14
C LEU A 40 21.37 -8.01 20.72
N SER A 41 20.84 -9.13 21.22
CA SER A 41 21.29 -10.45 20.80
C SER A 41 20.90 -10.73 19.34
N SER A 42 21.69 -11.57 18.67
CA SER A 42 21.39 -12.03 17.30
C SER A 42 20.02 -12.71 17.21
N GLU A 43 19.56 -13.33 18.30
CA GLU A 43 18.27 -14.01 18.38
C GLU A 43 17.08 -13.04 18.33
N THR A 44 17.24 -11.82 18.86
CA THR A 44 16.21 -10.77 18.79
C THR A 44 16.23 -10.03 17.45
N VAL A 45 17.42 -9.85 16.87
CA VAL A 45 17.60 -9.08 15.61
C VAL A 45 17.12 -9.86 14.39
N LYS A 46 17.35 -11.18 14.32
CA LYS A 46 16.95 -12.04 13.19
C LYS A 46 15.46 -11.92 12.80
N PRO A 47 14.48 -12.11 13.72
CA PRO A 47 13.07 -12.03 13.35
C PRO A 47 12.64 -10.63 12.91
N HIS A 48 13.26 -9.57 13.47
CA HIS A 48 13.00 -8.19 13.06
C HIS A 48 13.52 -7.92 11.65
N LEU A 49 14.72 -8.41 11.35
CA LEU A 49 15.30 -8.31 10.01
C LEU A 49 14.47 -9.10 8.99
N ASP A 50 14.03 -10.30 9.34
CA ASP A 50 13.17 -11.13 8.48
C ASP A 50 11.84 -10.44 8.18
N THR A 51 11.21 -9.84 9.19
CA THR A 51 9.98 -9.06 9.01
C THR A 51 10.20 -7.85 8.10
N MET A 52 11.32 -7.14 8.28
CA MET A 52 11.68 -5.98 7.46
C MET A 52 11.92 -6.37 6.00
N LEU A 53 12.65 -7.47 5.76
CA LEU A 53 12.88 -8.00 4.42
C LEU A 53 11.58 -8.41 3.75
N GLU A 54 10.68 -9.08 4.47
CA GLU A 54 9.37 -9.45 3.94
C GLU A 54 8.55 -8.20 3.55
N GLN A 55 8.56 -7.16 4.39
CA GLN A 55 7.88 -5.90 4.08
C GLN A 55 8.47 -5.20 2.85
N LEU A 56 9.79 -5.16 2.72
CA LEU A 56 10.47 -4.54 1.56
C LEU A 56 10.20 -5.30 0.25
N VAL A 57 10.09 -6.64 0.33
CA VAL A 57 9.70 -7.47 -0.82
C VAL A 57 8.24 -7.22 -1.20
N LYS A 58 7.33 -7.13 -0.23
CA LYS A 58 5.91 -6.80 -0.47
C LYS A 58 5.74 -5.41 -1.07
N SER A 59 6.44 -4.40 -0.55
CA SER A 59 6.39 -3.03 -1.06
C SER A 59 6.91 -2.90 -2.50
N LYS A 60 7.81 -3.80 -2.93
CA LYS A 60 8.26 -3.85 -4.33
C LYS A 60 7.19 -4.44 -5.27
N GLY A 61 6.32 -5.30 -4.75
CA GLY A 61 5.27 -5.98 -5.51
C GLY A 61 3.98 -5.17 -5.67
N GLU A 62 3.60 -4.38 -4.66
CA GLU A 62 2.41 -3.53 -4.71
C GLU A 62 2.71 -2.23 -5.45
N ARG A 63 2.54 -2.25 -6.77
CA ARG A 63 2.42 -1.01 -7.55
C ARG A 63 1.04 -0.39 -7.28
N PRO A 64 0.96 0.94 -7.20
CA PRO A 64 -0.28 1.62 -6.88
C PRO A 64 -1.36 1.31 -7.93
N PHE A 65 -2.62 1.32 -7.49
CA PHE A 65 -3.79 0.98 -8.32
C PHE A 65 -3.77 1.70 -9.68
N TYR A 66 -3.36 2.97 -9.73
CA TYR A 66 -3.35 3.73 -10.98
C TYR A 66 -2.31 3.28 -12.01
N GLU A 67 -1.31 2.51 -11.61
CA GLU A 67 -0.29 1.93 -12.51
C GLU A 67 -0.66 0.54 -13.00
N THR A 68 -1.50 -0.19 -12.27
CA THR A 68 -1.75 -1.63 -12.50
C THR A 68 -3.18 -1.93 -12.91
N ALA A 69 -4.13 -1.07 -12.58
CA ALA A 69 -5.54 -1.30 -12.85
C ALA A 69 -5.83 -1.24 -14.35
N THR A 70 -6.60 -2.23 -14.80
CA THR A 70 -7.20 -2.30 -16.12
C THR A 70 -8.34 -1.28 -16.25
N ALA A 71 -8.75 -0.98 -17.48
CA ALA A 71 -9.85 -0.05 -17.73
C ALA A 71 -11.16 -0.49 -17.02
N ASP A 72 -11.43 -1.79 -16.96
CA ASP A 72 -12.63 -2.32 -16.29
C ASP A 72 -12.56 -2.14 -14.77
N GLU A 73 -11.40 -2.37 -14.15
CA GLU A 73 -11.18 -2.14 -12.73
C GLU A 73 -11.32 -0.65 -12.38
N TRP A 74 -10.84 0.23 -13.26
CA TRP A 74 -11.05 1.67 -13.13
C TRP A 74 -12.53 2.07 -13.19
N ILE A 75 -13.28 1.52 -14.15
CA ILE A 75 -14.73 1.77 -14.27
C ILE A 75 -15.44 1.31 -13.01
N GLN A 76 -15.10 0.12 -12.50
CA GLN A 76 -15.71 -0.42 -11.30
C GLN A 76 -15.38 0.42 -10.06
N ALA A 77 -14.12 0.78 -9.86
CA ALA A 77 -13.70 1.61 -8.72
C ALA A 77 -14.37 2.98 -8.74
N LEU A 78 -14.51 3.58 -9.93
CA LEU A 78 -15.22 4.84 -10.10
C LEU A 78 -16.71 4.71 -9.77
N GLN A 79 -17.36 3.64 -10.21
CA GLN A 79 -18.76 3.39 -9.90
C GLN A 79 -18.96 3.21 -8.39
N GLU A 80 -18.14 2.38 -7.74
CA GLU A 80 -18.22 2.13 -6.31
C GLU A 80 -18.02 3.42 -5.49
N TRP A 81 -17.03 4.23 -5.87
CA TRP A 81 -16.83 5.56 -5.29
C TRP A 81 -18.04 6.47 -5.50
N SER A 82 -18.64 6.49 -6.70
CA SER A 82 -19.82 7.31 -6.96
C SER A 82 -21.03 6.88 -6.11
N PHE A 83 -21.19 5.58 -5.87
CA PHE A 83 -22.29 5.03 -5.10
C PHE A 83 -22.08 5.06 -3.59
N SER A 84 -20.83 5.21 -3.13
CA SER A 84 -20.54 5.33 -1.69
C SER A 84 -21.02 6.66 -1.09
N HIS A 85 -21.38 7.63 -1.92
CA HIS A 85 -21.87 8.93 -1.48
C HIS A 85 -23.36 8.91 -1.12
N ARG A 86 -23.71 9.74 -0.15
CA ARG A 86 -25.09 9.98 0.26
C ARG A 86 -25.90 10.56 -0.90
N ARG A 87 -27.04 9.94 -1.22
CA ARG A 87 -27.93 10.39 -2.30
C ARG A 87 -28.76 11.62 -1.95
N ASP A 88 -28.77 12.00 -0.68
CA ASP A 88 -29.45 13.19 -0.15
C ASP A 88 -28.51 14.39 0.04
N THR A 89 -27.34 14.35 -0.59
CA THR A 89 -26.40 15.47 -0.56
C THR A 89 -27.05 16.70 -1.21
N PRO A 90 -27.14 17.84 -0.50
CA PRO A 90 -27.72 19.06 -1.07
C PRO A 90 -26.90 19.52 -2.27
N LEU A 91 -27.59 20.09 -3.27
CA LEU A 91 -26.93 20.66 -4.43
C LEU A 91 -26.06 21.85 -4.00
N LEU A 92 -24.92 22.00 -4.67
CA LEU A 92 -24.11 23.20 -4.53
C LEU A 92 -24.89 24.41 -5.06
N SER A 93 -24.70 25.57 -4.44
CA SER A 93 -25.27 26.81 -4.93
C SER A 93 -24.62 27.23 -6.24
N ASP A 94 -25.32 28.01 -7.06
CA ASP A 94 -24.77 28.56 -8.30
C ASP A 94 -23.47 29.34 -8.06
N TYR A 95 -23.37 30.00 -6.90
CA TYR A 95 -22.17 30.68 -6.46
C TYR A 95 -21.01 29.72 -6.20
N ALA A 96 -21.25 28.61 -5.48
CA ALA A 96 -20.23 27.62 -5.15
C ALA A 96 -19.69 26.87 -6.39
N VAL A 97 -20.48 26.77 -7.47
CA VAL A 97 -20.05 26.20 -8.76
C VAL A 97 -19.51 27.28 -9.71
N SER A 98 -19.68 28.56 -9.37
CA SER A 98 -19.18 29.66 -10.19
C SER A 98 -17.67 29.74 -10.15
N ARG A 99 -17.07 30.22 -11.25
CA ARG A 99 -15.64 30.55 -11.30
C ARG A 99 -15.25 31.52 -10.18
N ALA A 100 -16.13 32.47 -9.82
CA ALA A 100 -15.88 33.42 -8.76
C ALA A 100 -15.75 32.72 -7.39
N GLY A 101 -16.66 31.78 -7.06
CA GLY A 101 -16.61 31.03 -5.80
C GLY A 101 -15.49 29.99 -5.70
N ILE A 102 -14.98 29.47 -6.82
CA ILE A 102 -13.83 28.53 -6.82
C ILE A 102 -12.50 29.25 -6.53
N TYR A 103 -12.38 30.51 -6.91
CA TYR A 103 -11.16 31.31 -6.76
C TYR A 103 -11.31 32.45 -5.74
N GLU A 104 -12.33 32.40 -4.89
CA GLU A 104 -12.47 33.30 -3.75
C GLU A 104 -11.51 32.82 -2.64
N ASP A 105 -10.21 32.93 -2.92
CA ASP A 105 -9.19 32.79 -1.88
C ASP A 105 -9.22 34.07 -1.03
N GLU A 106 -9.78 33.93 0.18
CA GLU A 106 -9.63 34.76 1.38
C GLU A 106 -8.92 36.12 1.19
N GLU A 107 -9.64 37.14 0.71
CA GLU A 107 -9.29 38.55 0.97
C GLU A 107 -9.59 38.87 2.45
N THR A 108 -8.79 38.34 3.38
CA THR A 108 -8.78 38.75 4.80
C THR A 108 -7.37 38.77 5.37
#